data_AF-A0A972LKF7-F1
#
_entry.id   AF-A0A972LKF7-F1
#
_cell.length_a   1.000
_cell.length_b   1.000
_cell.length_c   1.000
_cell.angle_alpha   90.00
_cell.angle_beta   90.00
_cell.angle_gamma   90.00
#
_symmetry.space_group_name_H-M   'P 1'
#
loop_
_entity.id
_entity.type
_entity.pdbx_description
1 polymer ?
#
loop_
_entity_poly.entity_id
_entity_poly.type
_entity_poly.pdbx_seq_one_letter_code
_entity_poly.pdbx_strand_id
1 'polypeptide(L)' 'MKKLFWGLIIGGLFGFLVGLNIGKDKPILSNPFEDKAFSEKVKDTAGDVIEKSREAIHEATKKEE' A
#
# COMPACT_ATOMS: atom_id res chain seq x y z
N MET A 1 7.02 16.45 -18.19
CA MET A 1 6.65 16.10 -16.79
C MET A 1 5.78 14.86 -16.66
N LYS A 2 4.66 14.73 -17.39
CA LYS A 2 3.76 13.54 -17.29
C LYS A 2 4.47 12.18 -17.46
N LYS A 3 5.44 12.07 -18.37
CA LYS A 3 6.21 10.83 -18.59
C LYS A 3 7.10 10.44 -17.41
N LEU A 4 7.70 11.41 -16.72
CA LEU A 4 8.52 11.17 -15.53
C LEU A 4 7.64 10.71 -14.36
N PHE A 5 6.47 11.32 -14.20
CA PHE A 5 5.50 10.91 -13.19
C PHE A 5 5.01 9.47 -13.42
N TRP A 6 4.66 9.12 -14.65
CA TRP A 6 4.30 7.74 -15.00
C TRP A 6 5.47 6.77 -14.84
N GLY A 7 6.68 7.17 -15.21
CA GLY A 7 7.89 6.37 -14.99
C GLY A 7 8.15 6.10 -13.51
N LEU A 8 7.96 7.10 -12.64
CA LEU A 8 8.09 6.96 -11.19
C LEU A 8 7.04 5.99 -10.64
N ILE A 9 5.78 6.10 -11.07
CA ILE A 9 4.73 5.19 -10.61
C ILE A 9 5.03 3.76 -11.04
N ILE A 10 5.34 3.55 -12.33
CA ILE A 10 5.61 2.21 -12.86
C ILE A 10 6.86 1.61 -12.20
N GLY A 11 7.96 2.36 -12.18
CA GLY A 11 9.21 1.91 -11.54
C GLY A 11 9.05 1.67 -10.05
N GLY A 12 8.29 2.52 -9.35
CA GLY A 12 7.98 2.38 -7.94
C GLY A 12 7.18 1.11 -7.64
N LEU A 13 6.15 0.80 -8.45
CA LEU A 13 5.37 -0.43 -8.30
C LEU A 13 6.24 -1.68 -8.53
N PHE A 14 7.03 -1.71 -9.60
CA PHE A 14 7.94 -2.83 -9.86
C PHE A 14 9.00 -2.98 -8.76
N GLY A 15 9.64 -1.88 -8.37
CA GLY A 15 10.64 -1.87 -7.31
C GLY A 15 10.06 -2.32 -5.95
N PHE A 16 8.84 -1.91 -5.64
CA PHE A 16 8.14 -2.31 -4.42
C PHE A 16 7.87 -3.83 -4.39
N LEU A 17 7.32 -4.40 -5.46
CA LEU A 17 7.04 -5.83 -5.55
C LEU A 17 8.32 -6.67 -5.46
N VAL A 18 9.36 -6.26 -6.18
CA VAL A 18 10.69 -6.89 -6.13
C VAL A 18 11.28 -6.79 -4.72
N GLY A 19 11.21 -5.62 -4.09
CA GLY A 19 11.72 -5.38 -2.74
C GLY A 19 11.03 -6.24 -1.69
N LEU A 20 9.70 -6.45 -1.80
CA LEU A 20 8.96 -7.35 -0.91
C LEU A 20 9.45 -8.80 -1.01
N ASN A 21 9.78 -9.29 -2.21
CA ASN A 21 10.31 -10.64 -2.38
C ASN A 21 11.73 -10.77 -1.80
N ILE A 22 12.61 -9.79 -2.05
CA ILE A 22 13.97 -9.77 -1.51
C ILE A 22 13.96 -9.73 0.02
N GLY A 23 13.15 -8.86 0.63
CA GLY A 23 13.05 -8.74 2.08
C GLY A 23 12.46 -9.98 2.78
N LYS A 24 11.87 -10.91 2.01
CA LYS A 24 11.29 -12.18 2.49
C LYS A 24 12.16 -13.38 2.15
N ASP A 25 13.38 -13.18 1.64
CA ASP A 25 14.28 -14.23 1.12
C ASP A 25 13.58 -15.16 0.10
N LYS A 26 12.62 -14.61 -0.65
CA LYS A 26 11.88 -15.33 -1.70
C LYS A 26 12.42 -15.00 -3.08
N PRO A 27 12.32 -15.91 -4.06
CA PRO A 27 12.66 -15.62 -5.44
C PRO A 27 11.94 -14.36 -5.94
N ILE A 28 12.65 -13.56 -6.73
CA ILE A 28 12.20 -12.23 -7.19
C ILE A 28 10.88 -12.27 -7.97
N LEU A 29 10.61 -13.39 -8.64
CA LEU A 29 9.42 -13.65 -9.45
C LEU A 29 8.30 -14.38 -8.68
N SER A 30 8.52 -14.71 -7.41
CA SER A 30 7.47 -15.28 -6.56
C SER A 30 6.38 -14.23 -6.29
N ASN A 31 5.16 -14.68 -6.03
CA ASN A 31 4.08 -13.77 -5.65
C ASN A 31 4.29 -13.31 -4.19
N PRO A 32 4.58 -12.02 -3.92
CA PRO A 32 4.84 -11.54 -2.56
C PRO A 32 3.62 -11.66 -1.64
N PHE A 33 2.41 -11.76 -2.22
CA PHE A 33 1.11 -11.84 -1.55
C PHE A 33 0.57 -13.27 -1.39
N GLU A 34 1.31 -14.30 -1.78
CA GLU A 34 0.89 -15.70 -1.61
C GLU A 34 0.80 -16.09 -0.12
N ASP A 35 1.59 -15.41 0.71
CA ASP A 35 1.55 -15.57 2.15
C ASP A 35 0.26 -14.96 2.72
N LYS A 36 -0.64 -15.84 3.18
CA LYS A 36 -1.95 -15.45 3.74
C LYS A 36 -1.81 -14.50 4.92
N ALA A 37 -0.86 -14.73 5.83
CA ALA A 37 -0.66 -13.88 7.00
C ALA A 37 -0.19 -12.47 6.60
N PHE A 38 0.66 -12.37 5.57
CA PHE A 38 1.06 -11.07 5.02
C PHE A 38 -0.11 -10.35 4.33
N SER A 39 -0.90 -11.07 3.53
CA SER A 39 -2.08 -10.52 2.85
C SER A 39 -3.13 -10.01 3.84
N GLU A 40 -3.37 -10.76 4.91
CA GLU A 40 -4.26 -10.38 6.02
C GLU A 40 -3.73 -9.14 6.74
N LYS A 41 -2.44 -9.10 7.10
CA LYS A 41 -1.83 -7.92 7.72
C LYS A 41 -1.92 -6.66 6.86
N VAL A 42 -1.72 -6.78 5.55
CA VAL A 42 -1.87 -5.66 4.60
C VAL A 42 -3.33 -5.20 4.54
N LYS A 43 -4.29 -6.13 4.53
CA LYS A 43 -5.72 -5.82 4.56
C LYS A 43 -6.13 -5.11 5.84
N ASP A 44 -5.68 -5.59 7.00
CA ASP A 44 -5.99 -4.99 8.30
C ASP A 44 -5.42 -3.57 8.38
N THR A 45 -4.16 -3.39 7.99
CA THR A 45 -3.52 -2.07 7.94
C THR A 45 -4.28 -1.11 7.00
N ALA A 46 -4.74 -1.60 5.85
CA ALA A 46 -5.53 -0.79 4.92
C ALA A 46 -6.89 -0.41 5.49
N GLY A 47 -7.56 -1.35 6.19
CA GLY A 47 -8.81 -1.12 6.92
C GLY A 47 -8.64 -0.01 7.96
N ASP A 48 -7.63 -0.12 8.81
CA ASP A 48 -7.32 0.87 9.86
C ASP A 48 -7.07 2.27 9.27
N VAL A 49 -6.35 2.35 8.14
CA VAL A 49 -6.09 3.64 7.47
C VAL A 49 -7.38 4.25 6.92
N ILE A 50 -8.26 3.45 6.33
CA ILE A 50 -9.57 3.92 5.83
C ILE A 50 -10.44 4.39 6.99
N GLU A 51 -10.53 3.62 8.07
CA GLU A 51 -11.28 3.96 9.28
C GLU A 51 -10.82 5.31 9.84
N LYS A 52 -9.52 5.46 10.09
CA LYS A 52 -8.93 6.72 10.59
C LYS A 52 -9.15 7.89 9.65
N SER A 53 -9.08 7.66 8.33
CA SER A 53 -9.36 8.71 7.34
C SER A 53 -10.82 9.16 7.41
N ARG A 54 -11.75 8.21 7.58
CA ARG A 54 -13.17 8.51 7.75
C ARG A 54 -13.43 9.28 9.04
N GLU A 55 -12.82 8.88 10.15
CA GLU A 55 -12.90 9.59 11.43
C GLU A 55 -12.37 11.02 11.31
N ALA A 56 -11.21 11.21 10.69
CA ALA A 56 -10.60 12.52 10.50
C ALA A 56 -11.48 13.45 9.64
N ILE A 57 -12.08 12.93 8.56
CA ILE A 57 -13.02 13.68 7.72
C ILE A 57 -14.27 14.05 8.53
N HIS A 58 -14.84 13.08 9.26
CA HIS A 58 -16.03 13.30 10.08
C HIS A 58 -15.82 14.34 11.18
N GLU A 59 -14.66 14.31 11.85
CA GLU A 59 -14.27 15.32 12.84
C GLU A 59 -14.10 16.70 12.20
N ALA A 60 -13.47 16.77 11.02
CA ALA A 60 -13.31 18.02 10.29
C ALA A 60 -14.66 18.65 9.92
N THR A 61 -15.61 17.85 9.42
CA THR A 61 -16.95 18.35 9.05
C THR A 61 -17.81 18.69 10.27
N LYS A 62 -17.68 17.98 11.39
CA LYS A 62 -18.37 18.33 12.65
C LYS A 62 -17.92 19.65 13.28
N LYS A 63 -16.72 20.14 12.96
CA LYS A 63 -16.22 21.43 13.46
C LYS A 63 -16.72 22.62 12.63
N GLU A 64 -17.36 22.36 11.49
CA GLU A 64 -17.91 23.38 10.59
C GLU A 64 -19.41 23.65 10.81
N GLU A 65 -20.12 22.85 11.63
CA GLU A 65 -21.48 23.11 12.17
C GLU A 65 -21.43 23.70 13.59
#